data_AF-A0A6I3DEZ8-F1
#
_entry.id   AF-A0A6I3DEZ8-F1
#
_cell.length_a   1.000
_cell.length_b   1.000
_cell.length_c   1.000
_cell.angle_alpha   90.00
_cell.angle_beta   90.00
_cell.angle_gamma   90.00
#
_symmetry.space_group_name_H-M   'P 1'
#
loop_
_entity.id
_entity.type
_entity.pdbx_description
1 polymer ?
#
loop_
_entity_poly.entity_id
_entity_poly.type
_entity_poly.pdbx_seq_one_letter_code
_entity_poly.pdbx_strand_id
1 'polypeptide(L)'
;MKNLHQSDNGPRLRSPRYARLILLGFVLLISPLLSASPASAHGLGGPQPSNVEISTLGVEPKISGVSIRMVNLGYLVELKNSGPNTVVVIGYDREPYLRIGPSGVEVNRRSPATFLNRSATPSGSLPDGLDARARPIWESVSNVPTARWHDHRAHWMGRGAVRNAEWSIPLIVTNSVTSSEGEASIMGTLNSLTPPSTLTWGLIAVAIAITLGALGLTRRWAEVLVCALSVITISEALHIAGTWGAWSA
;
A
#
# COMPACT_ATOMS: atom_id res chain seq x y z
N MET A 1 -18.98 77.66 -20.59
CA MET A 1 -17.70 77.14 -20.07
C MET A 1 -17.99 75.91 -19.23
N LYS A 2 -17.33 74.79 -19.55
CA LYS A 2 -17.39 73.52 -18.80
C LYS A 2 -16.90 73.73 -17.36
N ASN A 3 -17.52 73.07 -16.38
CA ASN A 3 -16.79 72.20 -15.46
C ASN A 3 -17.74 71.31 -14.65
N LEU A 4 -17.61 70.01 -14.94
CA LEU A 4 -17.98 68.88 -14.10
C LEU A 4 -17.03 68.82 -12.90
N HIS A 5 -17.54 68.55 -11.70
CA HIS A 5 -17.03 67.42 -10.90
C HIS A 5 -17.97 67.10 -9.73
N GLN A 6 -18.67 65.99 -9.89
CA GLN A 6 -19.30 65.23 -8.82
C GLN A 6 -18.50 63.92 -8.68
N SER A 7 -18.43 63.39 -7.45
CA SER A 7 -17.70 62.19 -7.00
C SER A 7 -16.19 62.39 -6.77
N ASP A 8 -15.55 61.85 -5.73
CA ASP A 8 -15.91 60.66 -4.95
C ASP A 8 -15.23 60.72 -3.57
N ASN A 9 -16.01 60.91 -2.50
CA ASN A 9 -15.57 60.71 -1.12
C ASN A 9 -15.78 59.24 -0.77
N GLY A 10 -14.79 58.39 -1.05
CA GLY A 10 -14.76 57.01 -0.59
C GLY A 10 -13.52 56.74 0.25
N PRO A 11 -13.57 56.83 1.60
CA PRO A 11 -12.54 56.22 2.41
C PRO A 11 -12.64 54.70 2.23
N ARG A 12 -11.72 54.13 1.45
CA ARG A 12 -11.56 52.67 1.34
C ARG A 12 -11.03 52.12 2.67
N LEU A 13 -11.90 52.01 3.65
CA LEU A 13 -11.66 51.27 4.88
C LEU A 13 -11.54 49.79 4.53
N ARG A 14 -10.33 49.32 4.24
CA ARG A 14 -10.00 47.90 4.32
C ARG A 14 -10.11 47.49 5.79
N SER A 15 -11.31 47.07 6.19
CA SER A 15 -11.58 46.88 7.61
C SER A 15 -10.69 45.74 8.17
N PRO A 16 -10.02 45.95 9.32
CA PRO A 16 -9.16 44.94 9.97
C PRO A 16 -9.94 43.71 10.45
N ARG A 17 -11.27 43.73 10.32
CA ARG A 17 -12.19 42.64 10.67
C ARG A 17 -12.00 41.44 9.74
N TYR A 18 -11.78 41.67 8.44
CA TYR A 18 -11.52 40.60 7.48
C TYR A 18 -10.15 39.93 7.72
N ALA A 19 -9.12 40.72 8.05
CA ALA A 19 -7.80 40.19 8.38
C ALA A 19 -7.83 39.31 9.66
N ARG A 20 -8.58 39.71 10.69
CA ARG A 20 -8.77 38.91 11.91
C ARG A 20 -9.57 37.63 11.68
N LEU A 21 -10.60 37.66 10.83
CA LEU A 21 -11.39 36.48 10.47
C LEU A 21 -10.58 35.49 9.62
N ILE A 22 -9.72 35.97 8.73
CA ILE A 22 -8.79 35.13 7.95
C ILE A 22 -7.75 34.48 8.87
N LEU A 23 -7.20 35.22 9.83
CA LEU A 23 -6.24 34.70 10.80
C LEU A 23 -6.88 33.65 11.74
N LEU A 24 -8.11 33.90 12.23
CA LEU A 24 -8.88 32.96 13.04
C LEU A 24 -9.25 31.70 12.24
N GLY A 25 -9.61 31.84 10.96
CA GLY A 25 -9.83 30.72 10.06
C GLY A 25 -8.57 29.86 9.88
N PHE A 26 -7.39 30.49 9.76
CA PHE A 26 -6.11 29.78 9.65
C PHE A 26 -5.73 29.03 10.93
N VAL A 27 -5.93 29.63 12.12
CA VAL A 27 -5.67 28.98 13.42
C VAL A 27 -6.61 27.78 13.65
N LEU A 28 -7.88 27.90 13.23
CA LEU A 28 -8.85 26.80 13.26
C LEU A 28 -8.52 25.70 12.23
N LEU A 29 -7.91 26.04 11.09
CA LEU A 29 -7.44 25.09 10.08
C LEU A 29 -6.15 24.34 10.48
N ILE A 30 -5.32 24.89 11.37
CA ILE A 30 -4.07 24.27 11.85
C ILE A 30 -4.35 23.26 12.98
N SER A 31 -5.38 23.49 13.81
CA SER A 31 -5.70 22.60 14.94
C SER A 31 -5.87 21.11 14.58
N PRO A 32 -6.47 20.73 13.44
CA PRO A 32 -6.52 19.33 13.01
C PRO A 32 -5.16 18.73 12.64
N LEU A 33 -4.18 19.52 12.18
CA LEU A 33 -2.87 18.99 11.74
C LEU A 33 -2.00 18.48 12.90
N LEU A 34 -2.26 18.92 14.13
CA LEU A 34 -1.53 18.47 15.33
C LEU A 34 -2.13 17.20 15.95
N SER A 35 -3.37 16.84 15.57
CA SER A 35 -4.08 15.66 16.10
C SER A 35 -4.48 14.64 15.03
N ALA A 36 -4.25 14.93 13.74
CA ALA A 36 -4.44 13.95 12.69
C ALA A 36 -3.34 12.88 12.82
N SER A 37 -3.73 11.68 13.28
CA SER A 37 -2.91 10.49 13.02
C SER A 37 -2.61 10.46 11.52
N PRO A 38 -1.36 10.26 11.08
CA PRO A 38 -0.95 10.30 9.67
C PRO A 38 -1.71 9.37 8.70
N ALA A 39 -2.68 8.60 9.19
CA ALA A 39 -3.33 7.51 8.47
C ALA A 39 -4.87 7.64 8.34
N SER A 40 -5.55 8.59 8.99
CA SER A 40 -7.03 8.65 8.91
C SER A 40 -7.59 9.32 7.64
N ALA A 41 -6.73 9.90 6.79
CA ALA A 41 -7.15 10.52 5.53
C ALA A 41 -7.10 9.57 4.31
N HIS A 42 -6.50 8.38 4.44
CA HIS A 42 -6.37 7.40 3.37
C HIS A 42 -6.86 6.03 3.83
N GLY A 43 -8.05 5.63 3.39
CA GLY A 43 -8.52 4.27 3.66
C GLY A 43 -9.97 3.99 3.29
N LEU A 44 -10.34 4.15 2.02
CA LEU A 44 -11.48 3.42 1.48
C LEU A 44 -11.09 1.93 1.35
N GLY A 45 -11.03 1.20 2.47
CA GLY A 45 -11.01 -0.27 2.53
C GLY A 45 -9.77 -1.04 2.06
N GLY A 46 -8.64 -0.39 1.73
CA GLY A 46 -7.39 -1.05 1.29
C GLY A 46 -6.37 -1.34 2.40
N PRO A 47 -5.26 -2.06 2.11
CA PRO A 47 -4.19 -2.29 3.08
C PRO A 47 -3.59 -0.98 3.56
N GLN A 48 -3.29 -0.93 4.85
CA GLN A 48 -2.75 0.27 5.47
C GLN A 48 -1.23 0.28 5.36
N PRO A 49 -0.62 1.43 5.00
CA PRO A 49 0.82 1.56 4.97
C PRO A 49 1.38 1.35 6.38
N SER A 50 2.54 0.70 6.45
CA SER A 50 3.27 0.47 7.68
C SER A 50 4.72 0.90 7.49
N ASN A 51 5.44 1.10 8.59
CA ASN A 51 6.89 1.30 8.57
C ASN A 51 7.65 -0.04 8.53
N VAL A 52 7.05 -1.08 7.94
CA VAL A 52 7.71 -2.37 7.70
C VAL A 52 7.79 -2.57 6.21
N GLU A 53 9.02 -2.71 5.73
CA GLU A 53 9.32 -3.10 4.37
C GLU A 53 9.40 -4.63 4.27
N ILE A 54 8.67 -5.20 3.32
CA ILE A 54 8.69 -6.62 3.01
C ILE A 54 9.28 -6.78 1.61
N SER A 55 10.39 -7.51 1.50
CA SER A 55 11.09 -7.73 0.23
C SER A 55 11.27 -9.21 -0.05
N THR A 56 11.32 -9.56 -1.35
CA THR A 56 11.69 -10.89 -1.82
C THR A 56 13.14 -10.90 -2.30
N LEU A 57 13.89 -11.92 -1.92
CA LEU A 57 15.24 -12.22 -2.43
C LEU A 57 15.18 -13.14 -3.66
N GLY A 58 14.00 -13.66 -4.01
CA GLY A 58 13.79 -14.55 -5.15
C GLY A 58 13.51 -15.99 -4.75
N VAL A 59 13.82 -16.92 -5.66
CA VAL A 59 13.64 -18.37 -5.47
C VAL A 59 14.97 -19.08 -5.60
N GLU A 60 15.28 -19.95 -4.65
CA GLU A 60 16.51 -20.75 -4.62
C GLU A 60 16.19 -22.26 -4.50
N PRO A 61 16.74 -23.12 -5.39
CA PRO A 61 17.45 -22.76 -6.61
C PRO A 61 16.54 -22.05 -7.61
N LYS A 62 17.14 -21.25 -8.50
CA LYS A 62 16.40 -20.52 -9.53
C LYS A 62 15.61 -21.47 -10.43
N ILE A 63 14.30 -21.21 -10.54
CA ILE A 63 13.40 -21.97 -11.43
C ILE A 63 13.18 -21.15 -12.72
N SER A 64 13.43 -21.77 -13.88
CA SER A 64 13.20 -21.11 -15.17
C SER A 64 11.72 -20.78 -15.39
N GLY A 65 11.42 -19.53 -15.77
CA GLY A 65 10.06 -19.04 -15.99
C GLY A 65 9.28 -18.69 -14.72
N VAL A 66 9.85 -18.83 -13.53
CA VAL A 66 9.20 -18.43 -12.26
C VAL A 66 9.69 -17.06 -11.83
N SER A 67 8.76 -16.17 -11.50
CA SER A 67 9.06 -14.86 -10.91
C SER A 67 8.22 -14.62 -9.67
N ILE A 68 8.85 -14.06 -8.63
CA ILE A 68 8.20 -13.70 -7.36
C ILE A 68 8.26 -12.19 -7.17
N ARG A 69 7.16 -11.60 -6.72
CA ARG A 69 7.14 -10.23 -6.20
C ARG A 69 6.17 -10.08 -5.04
N MET A 70 6.43 -9.07 -4.23
CA MET A 70 5.46 -8.59 -3.25
C MET A 70 4.55 -7.57 -3.92
N VAL A 71 3.23 -7.71 -3.76
CA VAL A 71 2.24 -6.77 -4.30
C VAL A 71 1.34 -6.25 -3.19
N ASN A 72 0.53 -5.23 -3.52
CA ASN A 72 -0.43 -4.63 -2.58
C ASN A 72 0.24 -4.15 -1.28
N LEU A 73 1.30 -3.33 -1.40
CA LEU A 73 2.10 -2.82 -0.28
C LEU A 73 2.73 -3.93 0.60
N GLY A 74 3.09 -5.08 0.00
CA GLY A 74 3.70 -6.19 0.74
C GLY A 74 2.71 -7.16 1.38
N TYR A 75 1.41 -7.01 1.16
CA TYR A 75 0.39 -7.88 1.76
C TYR A 75 0.18 -9.20 1.03
N LEU A 76 0.56 -9.27 -0.26
CA LEU A 76 0.35 -10.45 -1.09
C LEU A 76 1.67 -10.88 -1.71
N VAL A 77 1.95 -12.18 -1.66
CA VAL A 77 2.97 -12.80 -2.49
C VAL A 77 2.34 -13.07 -3.85
N GLU A 78 2.98 -12.64 -4.93
CA GLU A 78 2.65 -13.05 -6.28
C GLU A 78 3.71 -14.01 -6.82
N LEU A 79 3.26 -15.17 -7.28
CA LEU A 79 4.07 -16.12 -8.06
C LEU A 79 3.48 -16.22 -9.45
N LYS A 80 4.28 -15.89 -10.45
CA LYS A 80 3.97 -16.14 -11.86
C LYS A 80 4.88 -17.24 -12.40
N ASN A 81 4.29 -18.20 -13.10
CA ASN A 81 4.99 -19.30 -13.75
C ASN A 81 4.73 -19.29 -15.26
N SER A 82 5.69 -18.85 -16.06
CA SER A 82 5.65 -18.93 -17.52
C SER A 82 6.40 -20.16 -18.06
N GLY A 83 6.89 -21.03 -17.19
CA GLY A 83 7.62 -22.24 -17.53
C GLY A 83 6.71 -23.46 -17.73
N PRO A 84 7.26 -24.57 -18.25
CA PRO A 84 6.51 -25.80 -18.46
C PRO A 84 6.36 -26.64 -17.19
N ASN A 85 7.20 -26.41 -16.18
CA ASN A 85 7.20 -27.19 -14.94
C ASN A 85 6.09 -26.72 -14.00
N THR A 86 5.57 -27.63 -13.19
CA THR A 86 4.57 -27.29 -12.17
C THR A 86 5.28 -26.93 -10.87
N VAL A 87 4.89 -25.81 -10.27
CA VAL A 87 5.38 -25.36 -8.96
C VAL A 87 4.28 -25.55 -7.93
N VAL A 88 4.57 -26.31 -6.88
CA VAL A 88 3.69 -26.52 -5.74
C VAL A 88 4.19 -25.69 -4.57
N VAL A 89 3.35 -24.78 -4.07
CA VAL A 89 3.62 -24.02 -2.84
C VAL A 89 3.27 -24.90 -1.66
N ILE A 90 4.17 -24.98 -0.69
CA ILE A 90 3.99 -25.79 0.52
C ILE A 90 3.45 -24.93 1.67
N GLY A 91 2.39 -25.43 2.29
CA GLY A 91 1.70 -24.84 3.42
C GLY A 91 2.48 -24.97 4.73
N TYR A 92 1.82 -24.61 5.83
CA TYR A 92 2.45 -24.42 7.13
C TYR A 92 2.82 -25.73 7.82
N ASP A 93 2.06 -26.79 7.55
CA ASP A 93 2.25 -28.14 8.12
C ASP A 93 2.90 -29.09 7.10
N ARG A 94 3.64 -28.52 6.15
CA ARG A 94 4.31 -29.21 5.03
C ARG A 94 3.37 -29.89 4.04
N GLU A 95 2.13 -29.44 3.95
CA GLU A 95 1.15 -29.94 3.01
C GLU A 95 1.21 -29.18 1.66
N PRO A 96 0.84 -29.81 0.52
CA PRO A 96 0.64 -29.09 -0.73
C PRO A 96 -0.51 -28.08 -0.59
N TYR A 97 -0.26 -26.81 -0.93
CA TYR A 97 -1.25 -25.75 -0.81
C TYR A 97 -1.74 -25.25 -2.17
N LEU A 98 -0.87 -24.61 -2.95
CA LEU A 98 -1.17 -24.13 -4.30
C LEU A 98 -0.36 -24.92 -5.31
N ARG A 99 -0.93 -25.12 -6.49
CA ARG A 99 -0.23 -25.66 -7.64
C ARG A 99 -0.35 -24.68 -8.79
N ILE A 100 0.79 -24.27 -9.34
CA ILE A 100 0.89 -23.29 -10.42
C ILE A 100 1.66 -23.90 -11.57
N GLY A 101 1.00 -24.08 -12.71
CA GLY A 101 1.61 -24.64 -13.92
C GLY A 101 0.97 -24.06 -15.18
N PRO A 102 1.30 -24.58 -16.38
CA PRO A 102 0.81 -24.06 -17.66
C PRO A 102 -0.72 -23.98 -17.78
N SER A 103 -1.44 -24.84 -17.06
CA SER A 103 -2.91 -24.89 -17.04
C SER A 103 -3.56 -23.87 -16.10
N GLY A 104 -2.76 -23.10 -15.34
CA GLY A 104 -3.23 -22.09 -14.40
C GLY A 104 -2.91 -22.44 -12.94
N VAL A 105 -3.83 -22.07 -12.04
CA VAL A 105 -3.68 -22.25 -10.59
C VAL A 105 -4.75 -23.19 -10.06
N GLU A 106 -4.32 -24.16 -9.27
CA GLU A 106 -5.18 -25.03 -8.48
C GLU A 106 -4.88 -24.84 -6.99
N VAL A 107 -5.91 -24.94 -6.15
CA VAL A 107 -5.80 -24.90 -4.69
C VAL A 107 -6.15 -26.27 -4.10
N ASN A 108 -5.40 -26.72 -3.10
CA ASN A 108 -5.74 -27.91 -2.33
C ASN A 108 -6.82 -27.56 -1.30
N ARG A 109 -8.06 -28.01 -1.53
CA ARG A 109 -9.20 -27.76 -0.63
C ARG A 109 -9.03 -28.36 0.78
N ARG A 110 -8.11 -29.31 0.96
CA ARG A 110 -7.83 -29.94 2.25
C ARG A 110 -6.66 -29.31 3.00
N SER A 111 -5.88 -28.42 2.38
CA SER A 111 -4.78 -27.74 3.06
C SER A 111 -5.31 -26.73 4.08
N PRO A 112 -4.85 -26.77 5.35
CA PRO A 112 -5.13 -25.71 6.32
C PRO A 112 -4.76 -24.31 5.84
N ALA A 113 -3.71 -24.17 5.02
CA ALA A 113 -3.32 -22.89 4.42
C ALA A 113 -4.43 -22.25 3.58
N THR A 114 -5.35 -23.03 2.99
CA THR A 114 -6.53 -22.53 2.25
C THR A 114 -7.49 -21.73 3.13
N PHE A 115 -7.52 -22.00 4.43
CA PHE A 115 -8.30 -21.21 5.39
C PHE A 115 -7.47 -20.06 5.96
N LEU A 116 -6.24 -20.35 6.41
CA LEU A 116 -5.37 -19.39 7.06
C LEU A 116 -5.06 -18.19 6.15
N ASN A 117 -4.88 -18.42 4.85
CA ASN A 117 -4.46 -17.39 3.90
C ASN A 117 -5.61 -16.54 3.33
N ARG A 118 -6.84 -16.70 3.81
CA ARG A 118 -8.00 -15.89 3.36
C ARG A 118 -7.91 -14.44 3.82
N SER A 119 -7.12 -14.17 4.85
CA SER A 119 -6.92 -12.85 5.42
C SER A 119 -5.50 -12.67 5.90
N ALA A 120 -5.01 -11.44 5.85
CA ALA A 120 -3.74 -11.08 6.47
C ALA A 120 -3.72 -11.43 7.97
N THR A 121 -4.85 -11.25 8.66
CA THR A 121 -5.02 -11.58 10.09
C THR A 121 -6.05 -12.71 10.28
N PRO A 122 -5.62 -13.99 10.27
CA PRO A 122 -6.54 -15.11 10.44
C PRO A 122 -7.20 -15.05 11.82
N SER A 123 -8.48 -15.39 11.87
CA SER A 123 -9.25 -15.47 13.11
C SER A 123 -10.19 -16.68 13.07
N GLY A 124 -10.54 -17.20 14.25
CA GLY A 124 -11.37 -18.39 14.39
C GLY A 124 -10.59 -19.70 14.39
N SER A 125 -11.31 -20.79 14.64
CA SER A 125 -10.78 -22.15 14.59
C SER A 125 -10.80 -22.68 13.16
N LEU A 126 -9.85 -23.57 12.84
CA LEU A 126 -9.85 -24.29 11.57
C LEU A 126 -11.16 -25.10 11.41
N PRO A 127 -11.87 -24.98 10.28
CA PRO A 127 -13.03 -25.81 9.98
C PRO A 127 -12.68 -27.30 9.89
N ASP A 128 -13.66 -28.16 10.19
CA ASP A 128 -13.56 -29.60 9.98
C ASP A 128 -13.30 -29.94 8.50
N GLY A 129 -12.51 -30.99 8.27
CA GLY A 129 -12.19 -31.47 6.92
C GLY A 129 -10.94 -30.86 6.27
N LEU A 130 -10.31 -29.87 6.91
CA LEU A 130 -8.94 -29.46 6.60
C LEU A 130 -7.96 -30.38 7.33
N ASP A 131 -7.10 -31.05 6.58
CA ASP A 131 -6.14 -32.01 7.10
C ASP A 131 -4.87 -31.97 6.24
N ALA A 132 -3.78 -31.50 6.86
CA ALA A 132 -2.46 -31.41 6.23
C ALA A 132 -1.90 -32.78 5.79
N ARG A 133 -2.36 -33.87 6.39
CA ARG A 133 -1.93 -35.24 6.07
C ARG A 133 -2.83 -35.93 5.05
N ALA A 134 -3.99 -35.37 4.75
CA ALA A 134 -4.90 -35.95 3.79
C ALA A 134 -4.37 -35.78 2.36
N ARG A 135 -4.70 -36.75 1.49
CA ARG A 135 -4.41 -36.61 0.05
C ARG A 135 -5.06 -35.33 -0.49
N PRO A 136 -4.33 -34.53 -1.29
CA PRO A 136 -4.83 -33.25 -1.77
C PRO A 136 -6.05 -33.43 -2.69
N ILE A 137 -6.99 -32.50 -2.59
CA ILE A 137 -8.11 -32.35 -3.53
C ILE A 137 -7.92 -31.01 -4.24
N TRP A 138 -7.48 -31.08 -5.50
CA TRP A 138 -7.21 -29.90 -6.31
C TRP A 138 -8.49 -29.33 -6.89
N GLU A 139 -8.64 -28.02 -6.75
CA GLU A 139 -9.72 -27.23 -7.35
C GLU A 139 -9.08 -26.12 -8.19
N SER A 140 -9.45 -26.02 -9.47
CA SER A 140 -8.97 -24.94 -10.34
C SER A 140 -9.60 -23.62 -9.90
N VAL A 141 -8.76 -22.61 -9.69
CA VAL A 141 -9.17 -21.26 -9.27
C VAL A 141 -8.81 -20.20 -10.30
N SER A 142 -7.94 -20.52 -11.26
CA SER A 142 -7.54 -19.64 -12.36
C SER A 142 -7.00 -20.47 -13.51
N ASN A 143 -7.25 -20.01 -14.74
CA ASN A 143 -6.61 -20.54 -15.96
C ASN A 143 -5.34 -19.75 -16.36
N VAL A 144 -4.99 -18.71 -15.60
CA VAL A 144 -3.75 -17.94 -15.77
C VAL A 144 -2.72 -18.43 -14.76
N PRO A 145 -1.45 -18.66 -15.14
CA PRO A 145 -0.44 -19.26 -14.27
C PRO A 145 0.19 -18.23 -13.31
N THR A 146 -0.66 -17.47 -12.64
CA THR A 146 -0.30 -16.44 -11.66
C THR A 146 -1.15 -16.61 -10.42
N ALA A 147 -0.52 -16.89 -9.29
CA ALA A 147 -1.17 -16.96 -7.99
C ALA A 147 -0.81 -15.73 -7.15
N ARG A 148 -1.81 -15.19 -6.44
CA ARG A 148 -1.65 -14.14 -5.43
C ARG A 148 -2.29 -14.60 -4.14
N TRP A 149 -1.55 -14.60 -3.03
CA TRP A 149 -2.09 -15.02 -1.74
C TRP A 149 -1.46 -14.25 -0.58
N HIS A 150 -2.16 -14.20 0.56
CA HIS A 150 -1.55 -13.80 1.82
C HIS A 150 -0.71 -14.96 2.34
N ASP A 151 0.56 -14.72 2.70
CA ASP A 151 1.38 -15.71 3.38
C ASP A 151 1.84 -15.15 4.72
N HIS A 152 1.52 -15.84 5.81
CA HIS A 152 1.84 -15.35 7.15
C HIS A 152 3.34 -15.45 7.48
N ARG A 153 4.11 -16.21 6.68
CA ARG A 153 5.59 -16.21 6.78
C ARG A 153 6.17 -14.93 6.20
N ALA A 154 5.57 -14.42 5.11
CA ALA A 154 6.00 -13.22 4.40
C ALA A 154 5.23 -11.96 4.83
N HIS A 155 4.67 -11.93 6.05
CA HIS A 155 3.90 -10.80 6.55
C HIS A 155 4.18 -10.52 8.03
N TRP A 156 4.31 -9.24 8.40
CA TRP A 156 4.46 -8.86 9.79
C TRP A 156 3.10 -8.74 10.49
N MET A 157 2.86 -9.65 11.42
CA MET A 157 1.59 -9.77 12.16
C MET A 157 1.60 -9.14 13.55
N GLY A 158 2.78 -8.72 14.01
CA GLY A 158 2.97 -8.16 15.35
C GLY A 158 2.65 -6.66 15.43
N ARG A 159 2.77 -6.13 16.64
CA ARG A 159 2.77 -4.68 16.89
C ARG A 159 4.21 -4.19 17.02
N GLY A 160 4.48 -2.99 16.50
CA GLY A 160 5.79 -2.35 16.63
C GLY A 160 6.81 -2.81 15.58
N ALA A 161 8.09 -2.51 15.85
CA ALA A 161 9.19 -2.73 14.93
C ALA A 161 9.58 -4.21 14.82
N VAL A 162 9.85 -4.66 13.61
CA VAL A 162 10.55 -5.91 13.29
C VAL A 162 12.05 -5.69 13.33
N ARG A 163 12.80 -6.59 13.98
CA ARG A 163 14.26 -6.67 13.82
C ARG A 163 14.58 -7.60 12.66
N ASN A 164 14.89 -7.03 11.49
CA ASN A 164 15.50 -7.68 10.31
C ASN A 164 15.28 -9.20 10.27
N ALA A 165 14.03 -9.60 10.04
CA ALA A 165 13.64 -11.00 10.05
C ALA A 165 13.72 -11.56 8.63
N GLU A 166 14.25 -12.77 8.49
CA GLU A 166 14.19 -13.51 7.23
C GLU A 166 12.95 -14.41 7.21
N TRP A 167 12.42 -14.64 6.02
CA TRP A 167 11.30 -15.55 5.80
C TRP A 167 11.54 -16.43 4.58
N SER A 168 10.90 -17.59 4.59
CA SER A 168 10.98 -18.55 3.49
C SER A 168 9.65 -19.28 3.26
N ILE A 169 9.36 -19.59 2.00
CA ILE A 169 8.19 -20.37 1.58
C ILE A 169 8.68 -21.56 0.75
N PRO A 170 8.60 -22.80 1.26
CA PRO A 170 9.06 -23.97 0.53
C PRO A 170 8.19 -24.25 -0.69
N LEU A 171 8.84 -24.75 -1.73
CA LEU A 171 8.26 -25.12 -3.01
C LEU A 171 8.70 -26.54 -3.38
N ILE A 172 7.84 -27.26 -4.09
CA ILE A 172 8.20 -28.47 -4.83
C ILE A 172 8.01 -28.18 -6.32
N VAL A 173 9.01 -28.50 -7.13
CA VAL A 173 9.01 -28.31 -8.58
C VAL A 173 8.92 -29.67 -9.25
N THR A 174 7.81 -29.93 -9.93
CA THR A 174 7.62 -31.16 -10.70
C THR A 174 7.98 -30.90 -12.17
N ASN A 175 8.98 -31.63 -12.67
CA ASN A 175 9.39 -31.57 -14.07
C ASN A 175 8.30 -32.17 -14.97
N SER A 176 7.88 -31.45 -16.00
CA SER A 176 6.78 -31.90 -16.86
C SER A 176 7.13 -33.07 -17.78
N VAL A 177 8.42 -33.31 -18.05
CA VAL A 177 8.90 -34.38 -18.93
C VAL A 177 9.25 -35.62 -18.14
N THR A 178 10.05 -35.48 -17.07
CA THR A 178 10.56 -36.61 -16.30
C THR A 178 9.67 -36.98 -15.11
N SER A 179 8.69 -36.14 -14.77
CA SER A 179 7.89 -36.25 -13.53
C SER A 179 8.71 -36.27 -12.24
N SER A 180 9.99 -35.89 -12.30
CA SER A 180 10.85 -35.80 -11.11
C SER A 180 10.53 -34.56 -10.30
N GLU A 181 10.62 -34.68 -8.98
CA GLU A 181 10.43 -33.57 -8.04
C GLU A 181 11.78 -33.01 -7.56
N GLY A 182 11.87 -31.69 -7.45
CA GLY A 182 12.98 -30.97 -6.83
C GLY A 182 12.46 -29.97 -5.81
N GLU A 183 13.25 -29.70 -4.78
CA GLU A 183 12.92 -28.70 -3.76
C GLU A 183 13.43 -27.31 -4.15
N ALA A 184 12.67 -26.28 -3.80
CA ALA A 184 13.09 -24.90 -3.85
C ALA A 184 12.43 -24.09 -2.73
N SER A 185 12.85 -22.86 -2.54
CA SER A 185 12.22 -21.95 -1.59
C SER A 185 12.18 -20.53 -2.13
N ILE A 186 11.06 -19.85 -1.93
CA ILE A 186 11.02 -18.40 -1.98
C ILE A 186 11.72 -17.90 -0.71
N MET A 187 12.53 -16.85 -0.84
CA MET A 187 13.22 -16.21 0.27
C MET A 187 12.92 -14.72 0.30
N GLY A 188 13.00 -14.10 1.48
CA GLY A 188 12.81 -12.67 1.62
C GLY A 188 13.15 -12.14 3.01
N THR A 189 12.98 -10.82 3.18
CA THR A 189 13.25 -10.13 4.45
C THR A 189 12.10 -9.22 4.88
N LEU A 190 12.02 -8.95 6.19
CA LEU A 190 11.18 -7.94 6.82
C LEU A 190 12.06 -6.97 7.60
N ASN A 191 12.05 -5.69 7.20
CA ASN A 191 12.87 -4.64 7.83
C ASN A 191 11.98 -3.50 8.34
N SER A 192 12.29 -2.96 9.52
CA SER A 192 11.64 -1.74 9.98
C SER A 192 12.28 -0.52 9.32
N LEU A 193 11.44 0.34 8.76
CA LEU A 193 11.82 1.65 8.29
C LEU A 193 11.71 2.66 9.44
N THR A 194 12.67 3.58 9.50
CA THR A 194 12.59 4.70 10.44
C THR A 194 11.48 5.65 9.96
N PRO A 195 10.44 5.90 10.77
CA PRO A 195 9.41 6.86 10.37
C PRO A 195 10.04 8.25 10.17
N PRO A 196 9.52 9.05 9.22
CA PRO A 196 9.95 10.43 9.07
C PRO A 196 9.68 11.21 10.36
N SER A 197 10.55 12.16 10.69
CA SER A 197 10.46 12.93 11.92
C SER A 197 9.20 13.82 11.93
N THR A 198 8.32 13.58 12.88
CA THR A 198 7.10 14.37 13.09
C THR A 198 7.41 15.84 13.36
N LEU A 199 8.50 16.10 14.09
CA LEU A 199 8.97 17.46 14.36
C LEU A 199 9.34 18.21 13.08
N THR A 200 10.14 17.60 12.19
CA THR A 200 10.59 18.26 10.95
C THR A 200 9.40 18.60 10.07
N TRP A 201 8.48 17.66 9.87
CA TRP A 201 7.27 17.92 9.10
C TRP A 201 6.33 18.93 9.77
N GLY A 202 6.25 18.92 11.10
CA GLY A 202 5.51 19.92 11.85
C GLY A 202 6.07 21.33 11.64
N LEU A 203 7.39 21.50 11.69
CA LEU A 203 8.05 22.78 11.43
C LEU A 203 7.82 23.27 9.99
N ILE A 204 7.91 22.37 9.01
CA ILE A 204 7.61 22.69 7.60
C ILE A 204 6.16 23.15 7.46
N ALA A 205 5.20 22.43 8.05
CA ALA A 205 3.79 22.79 7.99
C ALA A 205 3.52 24.17 8.62
N VAL A 206 4.11 24.46 9.78
CA VAL A 206 4.02 25.77 10.44
C VAL A 206 4.62 26.88 9.55
N ALA A 207 5.78 26.64 8.94
CA ALA A 207 6.41 27.61 8.04
C ALA A 207 5.54 27.92 6.81
N ILE A 208 4.93 26.89 6.20
CA ILE A 208 3.99 27.05 5.08
C ILE A 208 2.77 27.86 5.53
N ALA A 209 2.21 27.56 6.70
CA ALA A 209 1.04 28.25 7.22
C ALA A 209 1.32 29.74 7.51
N ILE A 210 2.47 30.05 8.11
CA ILE A 210 2.90 31.44 8.35
C ILE A 210 3.07 32.17 7.02
N THR A 211 3.70 31.53 6.03
CA THR A 211 3.95 32.14 4.72
C THR A 211 2.64 32.44 3.97
N LEU A 212 1.72 31.47 3.91
CA LEU A 212 0.40 31.65 3.30
C LEU A 212 -0.43 32.70 4.06
N GLY A 213 -0.38 32.70 5.38
CA GLY A 213 -1.02 33.71 6.22
C GLY A 213 -0.51 35.12 5.93
N ALA A 214 0.81 35.31 5.86
CA ALA A 214 1.42 36.59 5.52
C ALA A 214 1.07 37.03 4.08
N LEU A 215 1.11 36.13 3.11
CA LEU A 215 0.73 36.40 1.72
C LEU A 215 -0.76 36.74 1.57
N GLY A 216 -1.62 36.12 2.38
CA GLY A 216 -3.06 36.41 2.45
C GLY A 216 -3.39 37.82 2.93
N LEU A 217 -2.47 38.49 3.62
CA LEU A 217 -2.61 39.90 4.03
C LEU A 217 -2.23 40.88 2.92
N THR A 218 -1.69 40.41 1.80
CA THR A 218 -1.26 41.25 0.68
C THR A 218 -2.41 41.55 -0.29
N ARG A 219 -2.19 42.49 -1.22
CA ARG A 219 -3.15 42.77 -2.31
C ARG A 219 -3.33 41.60 -3.30
N ARG A 220 -2.43 40.62 -3.29
CA ARG A 220 -2.39 39.48 -4.23
C ARG A 220 -2.96 38.18 -3.63
N TRP A 221 -3.69 38.26 -2.51
CA TRP A 221 -4.19 37.08 -1.81
C TRP A 221 -5.01 36.13 -2.70
N ALA A 222 -5.79 36.67 -3.65
CA ALA A 222 -6.59 35.86 -4.58
C ALA A 222 -5.70 35.07 -5.55
N GLU A 223 -4.63 35.67 -6.09
CA GLU A 223 -3.65 34.99 -6.94
C GLU A 223 -2.94 33.88 -6.18
N VAL A 224 -2.52 34.16 -4.93
CA VAL A 224 -1.86 33.19 -4.05
C VAL A 224 -2.79 32.01 -3.73
N LEU A 225 -4.07 32.27 -3.45
CA LEU A 225 -5.06 31.23 -3.19
C LEU A 225 -5.30 30.35 -4.42
N VAL A 226 -5.47 30.96 -5.60
CA VAL A 226 -5.64 30.24 -6.87
C VAL A 226 -4.43 29.38 -7.16
N CYS A 227 -3.21 29.90 -7.00
CA CYS A 227 -1.98 29.13 -7.15
C CYS A 227 -1.92 27.95 -6.16
N ALA A 228 -2.18 28.18 -4.88
CA ALA A 228 -2.12 27.13 -3.85
C ALA A 228 -3.13 26.00 -4.14
N LEU A 229 -4.38 26.34 -4.49
CA LEU A 229 -5.41 25.36 -4.85
C LEU A 229 -5.05 24.64 -6.15
N SER A 230 -4.43 25.31 -7.11
CA SER A 230 -3.99 24.70 -8.37
C SER A 230 -2.89 23.67 -8.11
N VAL A 231 -1.91 23.99 -7.25
CA VAL A 231 -0.84 23.06 -6.85
C VAL A 231 -1.41 21.83 -6.15
N ILE A 232 -2.35 22.00 -5.22
CA ILE A 232 -3.02 20.87 -4.54
C ILE A 232 -3.78 20.01 -5.57
N THR A 233 -4.55 20.63 -6.46
CA THR A 233 -5.34 19.91 -7.47
C THR A 233 -4.45 19.14 -8.45
N ILE A 234 -3.35 19.74 -8.91
CA ILE A 234 -2.39 19.08 -9.80
C ILE A 234 -1.69 17.94 -9.06
N SER A 235 -1.29 18.15 -7.80
CA SER A 235 -0.67 17.11 -6.97
C SER A 235 -1.60 15.91 -6.81
N GLU A 236 -2.87 16.13 -6.49
CA GLU A 236 -3.87 15.06 -6.37
C GLU A 236 -4.14 14.36 -7.71
N ALA A 237 -4.26 15.11 -8.81
CA ALA A 237 -4.44 14.52 -10.14
C ALA A 237 -3.26 13.63 -10.55
N LEU A 238 -2.02 14.07 -10.27
CA LEU A 238 -0.80 13.28 -10.51
C LEU A 238 -0.75 12.04 -9.61
N HIS A 239 -1.13 12.17 -8.34
CA HIS A 239 -1.20 11.05 -7.41
C HIS A 239 -2.23 9.99 -7.87
N ILE A 240 -3.43 10.42 -8.27
CA ILE A 240 -4.48 9.53 -8.79
C ILE A 240 -4.01 8.85 -10.10
N ALA A 241 -3.39 9.58 -11.02
CA ALA A 241 -2.89 8.99 -12.26
C ALA A 241 -1.76 7.98 -12.02
N GLY A 242 -0.83 8.31 -11.11
CA GLY A 242 0.28 7.44 -10.72
C GLY A 242 -0.19 6.16 -10.03
N THR A 243 -1.18 6.27 -9.13
CA THR A 243 -1.79 5.10 -8.51
C THR A 243 -2.49 4.24 -9.56
N TRP A 244 -3.33 4.79 -10.45
CA TRP A 244 -4.03 4.01 -11.48
C TRP A 244 -3.10 3.15 -12.36
N GLY A 245 -1.95 3.69 -12.77
CA GLY A 245 -0.95 2.95 -13.54
C GLY A 245 -0.34 1.74 -12.81
N ALA A 246 -0.32 1.76 -11.47
CA ALA A 246 0.20 0.67 -10.65
C ALA A 246 -0.81 -0.49 -10.46
N TRP A 247 -2.11 -0.25 -10.65
CA TRP A 247 -3.16 -1.27 -10.57
C TRP A 247 -3.44 -1.96 -11.92
N SER A 248 -3.12 -1.30 -13.04
CA SER A 248 -3.38 -1.81 -14.39
C SER A 248 -2.23 -2.65 -15.00
N ALA A 249 -1.22 -3.03 -14.19
CA ALA A 249 -0.07 -3.85 -14.61
C ALA A 249 0.05 -5.15 -13.79
#